data_AF-A0A6A6N806-F1
#
_entry.id   AF-A0A6A6N806-F1
#
_cell.length_a   1.000
_cell.length_b   1.000
_cell.length_c   1.000
_cell.angle_alpha   90.00
_cell.angle_beta   90.00
_cell.angle_gamma   90.00
#
_symmetry.space_group_name_H-M   'P 1'
#
loop_
_entity.id
_entity.type
_entity.pdbx_description
1 polymer ?
#
loop_
_entity_poly.entity_id
_entity_poly.type
_entity_poly.pdbx_seq_one_letter_code
_entity_poly.pdbx_strand_id
1 'polypeptide(L)'
;MSFAGPSSIHDIQYYGDHIFTTVTAAAVVVDEWIANTMHIHKRELSELLIGLDTEWCMPTEPDGHQQVAIIQLCVGKRCLIFQLYHADDIPPSLIQFLGNKKFKFVGKGVWNDACKLFEDYELLVAHTKDVGYWAAKKYHDRDYRKLGLKALVLDLLQKVIPKPREITMSEWNAKELTIEQIEYACLDAFVSLELGIFLNKPRQEIIEYPENTPSKKIIHHTLESYRATDDCEQLDEELRQSFGEFKEDVRRMKPARQLVSQTSRKKSPETKKRMSRKADSRQELVDEMNACFSRALESLKKM
;
A
#
# COMPACT_ATOMS: atom_id res chain seq x y z
N MET A 1 -14.58 -30.90 -8.07
CA MET A 1 -15.51 -30.32 -7.09
C MET A 1 -14.86 -29.02 -6.63
N SER A 2 -15.36 -27.86 -7.08
CA SER A 2 -14.86 -26.56 -6.66
C SER A 2 -15.43 -26.24 -5.27
N PHE A 3 -14.60 -26.28 -4.24
CA PHE A 3 -14.93 -25.68 -2.95
C PHE A 3 -14.60 -24.19 -3.05
N ALA A 4 -15.41 -23.44 -3.79
CA ALA A 4 -15.28 -21.99 -3.78
C ALA A 4 -15.69 -21.52 -2.37
N GLY A 5 -14.73 -21.01 -1.59
CA GLY A 5 -15.00 -20.38 -0.31
C GLY A 5 -15.95 -19.18 -0.46
N PRO A 6 -16.52 -18.66 0.64
CA PRO A 6 -17.43 -17.52 0.59
C PRO A 6 -16.75 -16.32 -0.09
N SER A 7 -17.36 -15.84 -1.17
CA SER A 7 -16.93 -14.65 -1.90
C SER A 7 -18.12 -14.00 -2.60
N SER A 8 -17.98 -12.71 -2.91
CA SER A 8 -18.89 -11.98 -3.78
C SER A 8 -18.12 -11.30 -4.90
N ILE A 9 -18.75 -11.15 -6.05
CA ILE A 9 -18.17 -10.50 -7.23
C ILE A 9 -19.03 -9.30 -7.59
N HIS A 10 -18.37 -8.17 -7.79
CA HIS A 10 -18.99 -6.88 -8.12
C HIS A 10 -18.37 -6.33 -9.40
N ASP A 11 -19.19 -5.72 -10.25
CA ASP A 11 -18.73 -4.99 -11.45
C ASP A 11 -18.79 -3.50 -11.16
N ILE A 12 -17.63 -2.91 -10.85
CA ILE A 12 -17.52 -1.50 -10.52
C ILE A 12 -17.22 -0.71 -11.80
N GLN A 13 -18.12 0.21 -12.15
CA GLN A 13 -17.99 1.02 -13.36
C GLN A 13 -17.31 2.35 -13.06
N TYR A 14 -16.27 2.69 -13.81
CA TYR A 14 -15.54 3.94 -13.63
C TYR A 14 -15.03 4.50 -14.96
N TYR A 15 -15.60 5.64 -15.40
CA TYR A 15 -15.22 6.29 -16.67
C TYR A 15 -15.21 5.34 -17.89
N GLY A 16 -16.18 4.41 -17.95
CA GLY A 16 -16.33 3.42 -19.01
C GLY A 16 -15.50 2.14 -18.82
N ASP A 17 -14.66 2.09 -17.80
CA ASP A 17 -14.01 0.85 -17.37
C ASP A 17 -14.96 0.00 -16.52
N HIS A 18 -14.90 -1.32 -16.70
CA HIS A 18 -15.55 -2.32 -15.87
C HIS A 18 -14.48 -3.03 -15.04
N ILE A 19 -14.53 -2.89 -13.72
CA ILE A 19 -13.54 -3.44 -12.79
C ILE A 19 -14.19 -4.61 -12.04
N PHE A 20 -13.73 -5.82 -12.33
CA PHE A 20 -14.23 -7.04 -11.70
C PHE A 20 -13.60 -7.20 -10.32
N THR A 21 -14.40 -6.93 -9.29
CA THR A 21 -13.97 -6.87 -7.89
C THR A 21 -14.43 -8.12 -7.15
N THR A 22 -13.47 -8.90 -6.68
CA THR A 22 -13.70 -10.07 -5.82
C THR A 22 -13.54 -9.65 -4.36
N VAL A 23 -14.57 -9.85 -3.55
CA VAL A 23 -14.53 -9.61 -2.10
C VAL A 23 -14.58 -10.96 -1.40
N THR A 24 -13.64 -11.21 -0.49
CA THR A 24 -13.57 -12.50 0.21
C THR A 24 -12.80 -12.40 1.52
N ALA A 25 -13.07 -13.32 2.43
CA ALA A 25 -12.23 -13.62 3.59
C ALA A 25 -11.58 -15.03 3.48
N ALA A 26 -11.81 -15.75 2.37
CA ALA A 26 -11.37 -17.13 2.23
C ALA A 26 -10.04 -17.23 1.47
N ALA A 27 -9.03 -17.84 2.08
CA ALA A 27 -7.69 -18.03 1.52
C ALA A 27 -7.72 -18.75 0.17
N VAL A 28 -8.60 -19.74 0.00
CA VAL A 28 -8.75 -20.48 -1.27
C VAL A 28 -9.18 -19.58 -2.42
N VAL A 29 -10.03 -18.59 -2.18
CA VAL A 29 -10.48 -17.64 -3.21
C VAL A 29 -9.34 -16.69 -3.58
N VAL A 30 -8.52 -16.29 -2.61
CA VAL A 30 -7.31 -15.48 -2.86
C VAL A 30 -6.28 -16.27 -3.69
N ASP A 31 -6.04 -17.55 -3.37
CA ASP A 31 -5.19 -18.44 -4.17
C ASP A 31 -5.67 -18.52 -5.63
N GLU A 32 -6.98 -18.73 -5.84
CA GLU A 32 -7.59 -18.79 -7.16
C GLU A 32 -7.49 -17.44 -7.89
N TRP A 33 -7.74 -16.33 -7.20
CA TRP A 33 -7.64 -14.99 -7.78
C TRP A 33 -6.20 -14.71 -8.24
N ILE A 34 -5.20 -15.00 -7.41
CA ILE A 34 -3.78 -14.80 -7.75
C ILE A 34 -3.39 -15.68 -8.94
N ALA A 35 -3.73 -16.98 -8.91
CA ALA A 35 -3.40 -17.90 -10.00
C ALA A 35 -4.00 -17.45 -11.34
N ASN A 36 -5.27 -17.02 -11.33
CA ASN A 36 -5.95 -16.52 -12.53
C ASN A 36 -5.35 -15.20 -13.02
N THR A 37 -5.10 -14.24 -12.13
CA THR A 37 -4.47 -12.96 -12.45
C THR A 37 -3.09 -13.17 -13.07
N MET A 38 -2.26 -14.04 -12.47
CA MET A 38 -0.94 -14.41 -12.98
C MET A 38 -1.00 -15.09 -14.36
N HIS A 39 -2.02 -15.91 -14.60
CA HIS A 39 -2.23 -16.55 -15.89
C HIS A 39 -2.59 -15.54 -16.99
N ILE A 40 -3.51 -14.61 -16.69
CA ILE A 40 -3.97 -13.57 -17.61
C ILE A 40 -2.80 -12.65 -17.98
N HIS A 41 -2.01 -12.23 -16.99
CA HIS A 41 -0.91 -11.28 -17.13
C HIS A 41 0.45 -11.94 -17.37
N LYS A 42 0.48 -13.19 -17.86
CA LYS A 42 1.71 -13.98 -18.03
C LYS A 42 2.79 -13.30 -18.89
N ARG A 43 2.39 -12.37 -19.76
CA ARG A 43 3.30 -11.61 -20.64
C ARG A 43 3.92 -10.39 -19.96
N GLU A 44 3.32 -9.87 -18.90
CA GLU A 44 3.78 -8.68 -18.17
C GLU A 44 4.51 -8.99 -16.85
N LEU A 45 4.69 -10.28 -16.50
CA LEU A 45 5.24 -10.71 -15.21
C LEU A 45 6.67 -10.24 -14.90
N SER A 46 7.40 -9.73 -15.88
CA SER A 46 8.74 -9.19 -15.67
C SER A 46 8.72 -7.85 -14.91
N GLU A 47 7.64 -7.07 -15.03
CA GLU A 47 7.50 -5.75 -14.39
C GLU A 47 6.03 -5.41 -14.08
N LEU A 48 5.29 -6.36 -13.49
CA LEU A 48 3.87 -6.17 -13.21
C LEU A 48 3.65 -5.01 -12.22
N LEU A 49 2.79 -4.06 -12.59
CA LEU A 49 2.29 -3.01 -11.71
C LEU A 49 1.00 -3.50 -11.05
N ILE A 50 0.89 -3.29 -9.74
CA ILE A 50 -0.26 -3.68 -8.93
C ILE A 50 -0.67 -2.48 -8.08
N GLY A 51 -1.92 -2.05 -8.21
CA GLY A 51 -2.48 -1.07 -7.29
C GLY A 51 -2.66 -1.71 -5.92
N LEU A 52 -2.16 -1.07 -4.87
CA LEU A 52 -2.28 -1.51 -3.49
C LEU A 52 -2.80 -0.36 -2.63
N ASP A 53 -3.75 -0.67 -1.78
CA ASP A 53 -4.17 0.18 -0.67
C ASP A 53 -4.54 -0.70 0.54
N THR A 54 -4.77 -0.08 1.70
CA THR A 54 -5.34 -0.76 2.87
C THR A 54 -6.36 0.11 3.59
N GLU A 55 -7.32 -0.52 4.27
CA GLU A 55 -8.23 0.17 5.18
C GLU A 55 -8.22 -0.49 6.57
N TRP A 56 -8.53 0.29 7.59
CA TRP A 56 -8.18 0.02 8.98
C TRP A 56 -9.41 -0.03 9.88
N CYS A 57 -9.31 -0.78 10.97
CA CYS A 57 -10.30 -0.71 12.04
C CYS A 57 -10.23 0.67 12.71
N MET A 58 -11.40 1.26 12.98
CA MET A 58 -11.48 2.40 13.89
C MET A 58 -11.14 1.89 15.30
N PRO A 59 -10.23 2.57 16.02
CA PRO A 59 -9.82 2.10 17.33
C PRO A 59 -10.95 2.34 18.33
N THR A 60 -11.19 1.38 19.23
CA THR A 60 -12.22 1.51 20.28
C THR A 60 -11.80 2.50 21.37
N GLU A 61 -10.51 2.73 21.53
CA GLU A 61 -9.90 3.65 22.50
C GLU A 61 -9.03 4.69 21.76
N PRO A 62 -8.82 5.90 22.31
CA PRO A 62 -8.09 6.98 21.64
C PRO A 62 -6.69 6.61 21.14
N ASP A 63 -5.99 5.73 21.87
CA ASP A 63 -4.64 5.24 21.54
C ASP A 63 -4.65 3.76 21.12
N GLY A 64 -5.83 3.26 20.72
CA GLY A 64 -6.01 1.87 20.30
C GLY A 64 -5.27 1.57 18.99
N HIS A 65 -4.73 0.36 18.89
CA HIS A 65 -4.10 -0.11 17.66
C HIS A 65 -5.12 -0.17 16.51
N GLN A 66 -4.82 0.50 15.41
CA GLN A 66 -5.62 0.47 14.18
C GLN A 66 -5.15 -0.67 13.28
N GLN A 67 -5.64 -1.87 13.57
CA GLN A 67 -5.33 -3.07 12.78
C GLN A 67 -5.88 -2.92 11.36
N VAL A 68 -5.09 -3.29 10.35
CA VAL A 68 -5.52 -3.37 8.96
C VAL A 68 -6.68 -4.36 8.85
N ALA A 69 -7.81 -3.89 8.33
CA ALA A 69 -9.03 -4.67 8.20
C ALA A 69 -9.09 -5.40 6.86
N ILE A 70 -8.74 -4.68 5.78
CA ILE A 70 -8.75 -5.19 4.41
C ILE A 70 -7.47 -4.76 3.67
N ILE A 71 -7.06 -5.58 2.71
CA ILE A 71 -6.08 -5.20 1.68
C ILE A 71 -6.76 -5.21 0.32
N GLN A 72 -6.50 -4.18 -0.49
CA GLN A 72 -6.95 -4.14 -1.88
C GLN A 72 -5.78 -4.34 -2.83
N LEU A 73 -5.96 -5.21 -3.82
CA LEU A 73 -4.97 -5.48 -4.86
C LEU A 73 -5.64 -5.37 -6.23
N CYS A 74 -5.15 -4.48 -7.08
CA CYS A 74 -5.67 -4.29 -8.43
C CYS A 74 -4.62 -4.60 -9.50
N VAL A 75 -4.96 -5.48 -10.44
CA VAL A 75 -4.14 -5.80 -11.63
C VAL A 75 -5.03 -5.75 -12.86
N GLY A 76 -4.70 -4.85 -13.79
CA GLY A 76 -5.55 -4.57 -14.95
C GLY A 76 -6.95 -4.11 -14.51
N LYS A 77 -7.97 -4.86 -14.93
CA LYS A 77 -9.39 -4.63 -14.55
C LYS A 77 -9.91 -5.62 -13.51
N ARG A 78 -9.01 -6.24 -12.75
CA ARG A 78 -9.34 -7.20 -11.68
C ARG A 78 -8.92 -6.59 -10.35
N CYS A 79 -9.87 -6.45 -9.42
CA CYS A 79 -9.59 -6.04 -8.06
C CYS A 79 -9.88 -7.20 -7.11
N LEU A 80 -9.03 -7.39 -6.11
CA LEU A 80 -9.26 -8.25 -4.96
C LEU A 80 -9.37 -7.36 -3.73
N ILE A 81 -10.44 -7.52 -2.97
CA ILE A 81 -10.59 -7.00 -1.62
C ILE A 81 -10.56 -8.21 -0.69
N PHE A 82 -9.44 -8.39 0.01
CA PHE A 82 -9.26 -9.48 0.95
C PHE A 82 -9.48 -8.96 2.37
N GLN A 83 -10.53 -9.45 3.04
CA GLN A 83 -10.91 -9.09 4.39
C GLN A 83 -10.00 -9.76 5.42
N LEU A 84 -8.76 -9.28 5.54
CA LEU A 84 -7.72 -9.80 6.43
C LEU A 84 -8.20 -9.98 7.87
N TYR A 85 -9.03 -9.07 8.39
CA TYR A 85 -9.56 -9.14 9.75
C TYR A 85 -10.39 -10.41 10.02
N HIS A 86 -11.06 -10.91 8.98
CA HIS A 86 -11.93 -12.09 9.05
C HIS A 86 -11.33 -13.31 8.34
N ALA A 87 -10.07 -13.22 7.90
CA ALA A 87 -9.45 -14.24 7.08
C ALA A 87 -9.39 -15.59 7.81
N ASP A 88 -9.72 -16.67 7.09
CA ASP A 88 -9.58 -18.04 7.62
C ASP A 88 -8.12 -18.50 7.68
N ASP A 89 -7.30 -18.04 6.72
CA ASP A 89 -5.84 -18.18 6.71
C ASP A 89 -5.20 -17.09 5.82
N ILE A 90 -3.88 -16.90 5.95
CA ILE A 90 -3.08 -16.11 5.01
C ILE A 90 -2.43 -17.07 4.00
N PRO A 91 -2.91 -17.13 2.74
CA PRO A 91 -2.43 -18.12 1.80
C PRO A 91 -0.96 -17.88 1.43
N PRO A 92 -0.13 -18.93 1.31
CA PRO A 92 1.26 -18.81 0.88
C PRO A 92 1.44 -18.15 -0.49
N SER A 93 0.43 -18.21 -1.37
CA SER A 93 0.45 -17.51 -2.66
C SER A 93 0.46 -15.99 -2.50
N LEU A 94 -0.31 -15.44 -1.53
CA LEU A 94 -0.35 -14.02 -1.23
C LEU A 94 1.00 -13.54 -0.68
N ILE A 95 1.61 -14.30 0.23
CA ILE A 95 2.95 -14.02 0.75
C ILE A 95 3.97 -13.95 -0.39
N GLN A 96 3.96 -14.94 -1.29
CA GLN A 96 4.86 -14.96 -2.44
C GLN A 96 4.57 -13.83 -3.44
N PHE A 97 3.30 -13.50 -3.64
CA PHE A 97 2.86 -12.44 -4.55
C PHE A 97 3.35 -11.07 -4.06
N LEU A 98 3.08 -10.71 -2.79
CA LEU A 98 3.53 -9.46 -2.18
C LEU A 98 5.05 -9.39 -2.04
N GLY A 99 5.69 -10.53 -1.74
CA GLY A 99 7.14 -10.64 -1.60
C GLY A 99 7.94 -10.67 -2.92
N ASN A 100 7.27 -10.63 -4.08
CA ASN A 100 7.94 -10.75 -5.37
C ASN A 100 8.62 -9.42 -5.78
N LYS A 101 9.96 -9.40 -5.77
CA LYS A 101 10.80 -8.24 -6.12
C LYS A 101 10.65 -7.78 -7.58
N LYS A 102 10.06 -8.59 -8.47
CA LYS A 102 9.78 -8.19 -9.88
C LYS A 102 8.53 -7.32 -10.00
N PHE A 103 7.65 -7.38 -9.00
CA PHE A 103 6.40 -6.63 -8.99
C PHE A 103 6.61 -5.25 -8.38
N LYS A 104 5.72 -4.31 -8.71
CA LYS A 104 5.72 -2.93 -8.23
C LYS A 104 4.34 -2.62 -7.68
N PHE A 105 4.25 -2.44 -6.37
CA PHE A 105 3.01 -2.10 -5.67
C PHE A 105 2.88 -0.58 -5.58
N VAL A 106 1.89 -0.02 -6.26
CA VAL A 106 1.68 1.42 -6.42
C VAL A 106 0.48 1.90 -5.61
N GLY A 107 0.62 3.04 -4.96
CA GLY A 107 -0.42 3.64 -4.12
C GLY A 107 0.02 4.99 -3.56
N LYS A 108 -0.90 5.76 -2.97
CA LYS A 108 -0.54 6.98 -2.23
C LYS A 108 -0.33 6.65 -0.77
N GLY A 109 0.86 6.86 -0.24
CA GLY A 109 1.21 6.45 1.12
C GLY A 109 1.56 4.96 1.24
N VAL A 110 1.66 4.24 0.11
CA VAL A 110 1.82 2.77 0.02
C VAL A 110 2.92 2.14 0.88
N TRP A 111 3.94 2.90 1.25
CA TRP A 111 4.96 2.43 2.20
C TRP A 111 4.38 2.23 3.61
N ASN A 112 3.50 3.13 4.05
CA ASN A 112 2.83 3.02 5.36
C ASN A 112 1.89 1.82 5.38
N ASP A 113 1.17 1.56 4.28
CA ASP A 113 0.34 0.37 4.11
C ASP A 113 1.19 -0.90 4.23
N ALA A 114 2.34 -0.95 3.54
CA ALA A 114 3.27 -2.06 3.62
C ALA A 114 3.84 -2.28 5.03
N CYS A 115 4.21 -1.20 5.75
CA CYS A 115 4.68 -1.30 7.13
C CYS A 115 3.61 -1.93 8.04
N LYS A 116 2.37 -1.46 7.93
CA LYS A 116 1.28 -1.96 8.77
C LYS A 116 0.87 -3.39 8.41
N LEU A 117 0.86 -3.76 7.13
CA LEU A 117 0.67 -5.15 6.70
C LEU A 117 1.72 -6.07 7.32
N PHE A 118 2.97 -5.61 7.43
CA PHE A 118 4.02 -6.37 8.08
C PHE A 118 3.85 -6.44 9.60
N GLU A 119 3.49 -5.32 10.24
CA GLU A 119 3.26 -5.25 11.69
C GLU A 119 2.10 -6.15 12.12
N ASP A 120 0.99 -6.12 11.38
CA ASP A 120 -0.25 -6.82 11.74
C ASP A 120 -0.26 -8.29 11.32
N TYR A 121 0.28 -8.60 10.13
CA TYR A 121 0.11 -9.90 9.49
C TYR A 121 1.41 -10.56 9.03
N GLU A 122 2.58 -9.98 9.33
CA GLU A 122 3.89 -10.43 8.83
C GLU A 122 3.95 -10.50 7.28
N LEU A 123 3.10 -9.71 6.60
CA LEU A 123 3.03 -9.63 5.14
C LEU A 123 4.05 -8.62 4.60
N LEU A 124 5.15 -9.13 4.04
CA LEU A 124 6.16 -8.30 3.39
C LEU A 124 5.73 -7.89 1.98
N VAL A 125 5.61 -6.58 1.74
CA VAL A 125 5.46 -6.01 0.39
C VAL A 125 6.84 -5.60 -0.12
N ALA A 126 7.39 -6.36 -1.06
CA ALA A 126 8.82 -6.26 -1.39
C ALA A 126 9.23 -4.97 -2.11
N HIS A 127 8.32 -4.36 -2.87
CA HIS A 127 8.66 -3.22 -3.72
C HIS A 127 7.46 -2.27 -3.90
N THR A 128 7.39 -1.29 -3.02
CA THR A 128 6.39 -0.23 -3.05
C THR A 128 6.84 0.96 -3.87
N LYS A 129 5.91 1.68 -4.49
CA LYS A 129 6.19 2.89 -5.27
C LYS A 129 5.08 3.92 -5.11
N ASP A 130 5.38 4.96 -4.31
CA ASP A 130 4.41 6.03 -4.06
C ASP A 130 4.20 6.91 -5.29
N VAL A 131 2.93 7.08 -5.68
CA VAL A 131 2.54 7.82 -6.89
C VAL A 131 2.82 9.32 -6.81
N GLY A 132 2.73 9.94 -5.62
CA GLY A 132 3.02 11.36 -5.41
C GLY A 132 4.52 11.65 -5.49
N TYR A 133 5.35 10.79 -4.88
CA TYR A 133 6.81 10.88 -5.03
C TYR A 133 7.26 10.62 -6.47
N TRP A 134 6.63 9.66 -7.15
CA TRP A 134 6.94 9.36 -8.55
C TRP A 134 6.55 10.52 -9.47
N ALA A 135 5.36 11.10 -9.32
CA ALA A 135 4.94 12.29 -10.03
C ALA A 135 5.90 13.46 -9.79
N ALA A 136 6.25 13.73 -8.52
CA ALA A 136 7.17 14.80 -8.16
C ALA A 136 8.53 14.67 -8.85
N LYS A 137 9.08 13.45 -8.89
CA LYS A 137 10.35 13.17 -9.58
C LYS A 137 10.22 13.34 -11.09
N LYS A 138 9.12 12.87 -11.68
CA LYS A 138 8.91 12.90 -13.14
C LYS A 138 8.71 14.30 -13.68
N TYR A 139 7.99 15.15 -12.95
CA TYR A 139 7.64 16.51 -13.36
C TYR A 139 8.52 17.60 -12.75
N HIS A 140 9.44 17.24 -11.85
CA HIS A 140 10.29 18.17 -11.09
C HIS A 140 9.50 19.18 -10.25
N ASP A 141 8.38 18.74 -9.69
CA ASP A 141 7.53 19.55 -8.81
C ASP A 141 7.31 18.81 -7.49
N ARG A 142 7.83 19.38 -6.39
CA ARG A 142 7.75 18.76 -5.06
C ARG A 142 6.34 18.81 -4.48
N ASP A 143 5.44 19.65 -4.97
CA ASP A 143 4.09 19.79 -4.42
C ASP A 143 3.22 18.56 -4.69
N TYR A 144 3.51 17.78 -5.73
CA TYR A 144 2.90 16.47 -5.95
C TYR A 144 3.02 15.52 -4.75
N ARG A 145 4.05 15.66 -3.90
CA ARG A 145 4.21 14.84 -2.69
C ARG A 145 3.12 15.10 -1.65
N LYS A 146 2.61 16.33 -1.61
CA LYS A 146 1.59 16.81 -0.66
C LYS A 146 0.17 16.47 -1.09
N LEU A 147 -0.04 16.19 -2.38
CA LEU A 147 -1.35 15.87 -2.91
C LEU A 147 -1.84 14.50 -2.44
N GLY A 148 -3.08 14.43 -1.97
CA GLY A 148 -3.77 13.16 -1.74
C GLY A 148 -4.15 12.48 -3.06
N LEU A 149 -4.51 11.19 -2.99
CA LEU A 149 -4.83 10.38 -4.16
C LEU A 149 -5.88 11.05 -5.08
N LYS A 150 -6.97 11.56 -4.51
CA LYS A 150 -8.02 12.28 -5.25
C LYS A 150 -7.48 13.46 -6.07
N ALA A 151 -6.57 14.24 -5.51
CA ALA A 151 -5.99 15.40 -6.20
C ALA A 151 -5.02 14.96 -7.32
N LEU A 152 -4.24 13.90 -7.09
CA LEU A 152 -3.37 13.32 -8.10
C LEU A 152 -4.15 12.74 -9.29
N VAL A 153 -5.24 12.03 -9.02
CA VAL A 153 -6.12 11.47 -10.07
C VAL A 153 -6.76 12.59 -10.89
N LEU A 154 -7.22 13.66 -10.23
CA LEU A 154 -7.77 14.82 -10.92
C LEU A 154 -6.70 15.46 -11.82
N ASP A 155 -5.53 15.78 -11.28
CA ASP A 155 -4.52 16.52 -12.03
C ASP A 155 -3.91 15.72 -13.18
N LEU A 156 -3.56 14.45 -12.94
CA LEU A 156 -2.79 13.65 -13.89
C LEU A 156 -3.65 12.80 -14.83
N LEU A 157 -4.81 12.33 -14.38
CA LEU A 157 -5.71 11.48 -15.18
C LEU A 157 -6.95 12.22 -15.68
N GLN A 158 -7.21 13.45 -15.18
CA GLN A 158 -8.43 14.21 -15.48
C GLN A 158 -9.72 13.45 -15.16
N LYS A 159 -9.67 12.61 -14.10
CA LYS A 159 -10.80 11.85 -13.58
C LYS A 159 -11.11 12.26 -12.14
N VAL A 160 -12.34 12.05 -11.69
CA VAL A 160 -12.78 12.33 -10.32
C VAL A 160 -13.03 11.01 -9.61
N ILE A 161 -12.61 10.90 -8.35
CA ILE A 161 -13.01 9.80 -7.47
C ILE A 161 -13.83 10.35 -6.28
N PRO A 162 -14.94 9.68 -5.91
CA PRO A 162 -15.63 9.99 -4.67
C PRO A 162 -14.77 9.53 -3.50
N LYS A 163 -14.56 10.42 -2.53
CA LYS A 163 -13.98 10.08 -1.22
C LYS A 163 -14.80 10.68 -0.08
N PRO A 164 -16.05 10.23 0.10
CA PRO A 164 -16.86 10.68 1.24
C PRO A 164 -16.19 10.29 2.54
N ARG A 165 -16.20 11.21 3.50
CA ARG A 165 -15.56 11.00 4.80
C ARG A 165 -16.26 9.87 5.57
N GLU A 166 -17.56 9.75 5.37
CA GLU A 166 -18.43 8.75 5.99
C GLU A 166 -18.03 7.32 5.61
N ILE A 167 -17.55 7.11 4.37
CA ILE A 167 -17.04 5.81 3.93
C ILE A 167 -15.58 5.63 4.35
N THR A 168 -14.76 6.68 4.19
CA THR A 168 -13.33 6.64 4.59
C THR A 168 -13.15 6.26 6.07
N MET A 169 -14.04 6.76 6.94
CA MET A 169 -14.03 6.50 8.39
C MET A 169 -15.07 5.45 8.82
N SER A 170 -15.51 4.58 7.90
CA SER A 170 -16.53 3.57 8.17
C SER A 170 -15.98 2.34 8.91
N GLU A 171 -16.86 1.42 9.30
CA GLU A 171 -16.49 0.16 9.95
C GLU A 171 -15.92 -0.84 8.92
N TRP A 172 -14.62 -0.73 8.64
CA TRP A 172 -13.94 -1.61 7.67
C TRP A 172 -13.75 -3.06 8.14
N ASN A 173 -13.92 -3.32 9.44
CA ASN A 173 -13.91 -4.66 10.03
C ASN A 173 -15.32 -5.28 10.12
N ALA A 174 -16.32 -4.72 9.44
CA ALA A 174 -17.61 -5.39 9.25
C ALA A 174 -17.42 -6.74 8.55
N LYS A 175 -18.26 -7.74 8.87
CA LYS A 175 -18.21 -9.05 8.20
C LYS A 175 -18.59 -8.96 6.73
N GLU A 176 -19.56 -8.10 6.44
CA GLU A 176 -20.07 -7.80 5.11
C GLU A 176 -19.84 -6.32 4.85
N LEU A 177 -19.07 -5.99 3.81
CA LEU A 177 -18.88 -4.60 3.38
C LEU A 177 -20.09 -4.12 2.59
N THR A 178 -20.43 -2.84 2.71
CA THR A 178 -21.46 -2.23 1.88
C THR A 178 -20.97 -2.04 0.44
N ILE A 179 -21.89 -1.82 -0.51
CA ILE A 179 -21.52 -1.57 -1.90
C ILE A 179 -20.66 -0.31 -2.02
N GLU A 180 -20.93 0.73 -1.24
CA GLU A 180 -20.15 1.97 -1.21
C GLU A 180 -18.73 1.76 -0.68
N GLN A 181 -18.55 0.91 0.34
CA GLN A 181 -17.23 0.50 0.83
C GLN A 181 -16.47 -0.29 -0.23
N ILE A 182 -17.14 -1.22 -0.91
CA ILE A 182 -16.55 -2.04 -1.99
C ILE A 182 -16.13 -1.17 -3.17
N GLU A 183 -16.98 -0.23 -3.61
CA GLU A 183 -16.67 0.71 -4.67
C GLU A 183 -15.48 1.60 -4.28
N TYR A 184 -15.49 2.17 -3.08
CA TYR A 184 -14.39 3.01 -2.56
C TYR A 184 -13.06 2.26 -2.58
N ALA A 185 -13.01 1.09 -1.93
CA ALA A 185 -11.82 0.27 -1.79
C ALA A 185 -11.30 -0.20 -3.17
N CYS A 186 -12.22 -0.57 -4.08
CA CYS A 186 -11.88 -0.92 -5.44
C CYS A 186 -11.23 0.25 -6.19
N LEU A 187 -11.84 1.45 -6.12
CA LEU A 187 -11.36 2.62 -6.85
C LEU A 187 -9.99 3.07 -6.35
N ASP A 188 -9.71 3.00 -5.06
CA ASP A 188 -8.41 3.42 -4.53
C ASP A 188 -7.24 2.58 -5.05
N ALA A 189 -7.38 1.26 -5.06
CA ALA A 189 -6.38 0.39 -5.69
C ALA A 189 -6.34 0.59 -7.21
N PHE A 190 -7.50 0.68 -7.87
CA PHE A 190 -7.57 0.80 -9.33
C PHE A 190 -6.94 2.10 -9.85
N VAL A 191 -7.27 3.26 -9.28
CA VAL A 191 -6.71 4.53 -9.74
C VAL A 191 -5.24 4.70 -9.36
N SER A 192 -4.80 4.06 -8.27
CA SER A 192 -3.38 3.94 -7.95
C SER A 192 -2.60 3.17 -9.02
N LEU A 193 -3.18 2.08 -9.54
CA LEU A 193 -2.64 1.35 -10.69
C LEU A 193 -2.59 2.23 -11.94
N GLU A 194 -3.70 2.90 -12.30
CA GLU A 194 -3.77 3.77 -13.48
C GLU A 194 -2.74 4.91 -13.41
N LEU A 195 -2.57 5.54 -12.23
CA LEU A 195 -1.50 6.52 -11.99
C LEU A 195 -0.12 5.91 -12.20
N GLY A 196 0.12 4.71 -11.65
CA GLY A 196 1.36 3.98 -11.85
C GLY A 196 1.66 3.73 -13.34
N ILE A 197 0.67 3.30 -14.12
CA ILE A 197 0.78 3.07 -15.56
C ILE A 197 1.09 4.39 -16.29
N PHE A 198 0.34 5.46 -16.00
CA PHE A 198 0.54 6.79 -16.58
C PHE A 198 1.95 7.34 -16.29
N LEU A 199 2.40 7.21 -15.04
CA LEU A 199 3.72 7.66 -14.61
C LEU A 199 4.85 6.80 -15.17
N ASN A 200 4.58 5.56 -15.59
CA ASN A 200 5.56 4.69 -16.22
C ASN A 200 5.85 5.05 -17.69
N LYS A 201 4.94 5.74 -18.39
CA LYS A 201 5.16 6.16 -19.77
C LYS A 201 6.33 7.15 -19.91
N PRO A 202 7.12 7.13 -20.99
CA PRO A 202 8.16 8.13 -21.22
C PRO A 202 7.54 9.54 -21.32
N ARG A 203 8.27 10.56 -20.87
CA ARG A 203 7.76 11.95 -20.78
C ARG A 203 7.34 12.52 -22.14
N GLN A 204 7.94 12.05 -23.24
CA GLN A 204 7.65 12.50 -24.61
C GLN A 204 6.23 12.13 -25.08
N GLU A 205 5.63 11.05 -24.56
CA GLU A 205 4.26 10.62 -24.93
C GLU A 205 3.14 11.37 -24.18
N ILE A 206 3.48 12.27 -23.25
CA ILE A 206 2.51 12.99 -22.41
C ILE A 206 2.26 14.42 -22.94
N ILE A 207 3.18 14.96 -23.75
CA ILE A 207 3.10 16.33 -24.29
C ILE A 207 2.09 16.42 -25.44
N GLU A 208 1.72 15.33 -26.11
CA GLU A 208 0.71 15.34 -27.18
C GLU A 208 -0.75 15.53 -26.69
N TYR A 209 -1.00 15.57 -25.37
CA TYR A 209 -2.35 15.62 -24.81
C TYR A 209 -2.90 16.99 -24.34
N PRO A 210 -2.32 18.17 -24.72
CA PRO A 210 -3.10 19.39 -24.64
C PRO A 210 -2.87 20.35 -25.82
N GLU A 211 -3.24 19.98 -27.05
CA GLU A 211 -3.39 20.97 -28.13
C GLU A 211 -4.83 21.47 -28.34
N ASN A 212 -5.81 21.01 -27.56
CA ASN A 212 -7.18 21.52 -27.66
C ASN A 212 -7.87 21.74 -26.31
N THR A 213 -7.32 22.63 -25.49
CA THR A 213 -8.10 23.28 -24.43
C THR A 213 -7.94 24.80 -24.51
N PRO A 214 -9.04 25.57 -24.65
CA PRO A 214 -8.97 27.02 -24.65
C PRO A 214 -8.56 27.50 -23.26
N SER A 215 -7.53 28.34 -23.23
CA SER A 215 -6.94 29.01 -22.07
C SER A 215 -7.92 29.19 -20.92
N LYS A 216 -7.67 28.52 -19.79
CA LYS A 216 -8.32 28.85 -18.51
C LYS A 216 -7.26 29.23 -17.47
N LYS A 217 -7.12 30.54 -17.33
CA LYS A 217 -6.65 31.33 -16.18
C LYS A 217 -5.75 30.59 -15.19
N ILE A 218 -4.45 30.80 -15.37
CA ILE A 218 -3.52 30.94 -14.26
C ILE A 218 -4.04 32.11 -13.43
N ILE A 219 -4.69 31.83 -12.29
CA ILE A 219 -4.82 32.84 -11.25
C ILE A 219 -3.43 32.90 -10.61
N HIS A 220 -2.61 33.82 -11.11
CA HIS A 220 -1.51 34.39 -10.35
C HIS A 220 -2.15 35.06 -9.13
N HIS A 221 -2.27 34.34 -8.01
CA HIS A 221 -2.36 35.01 -6.73
C HIS A 221 -0.94 35.23 -6.27
N THR A 222 -0.40 36.39 -6.64
CA THR A 222 0.69 37.01 -5.93
C THR A 222 0.30 37.05 -4.45
N LEU A 223 1.05 36.35 -3.61
CA LEU A 223 1.21 36.68 -2.21
C LEU A 223 2.69 36.96 -2.01
N GLU A 224 3.03 38.23 -2.17
CA GLU A 224 4.25 38.79 -1.62
C GLU A 224 4.25 38.64 -0.10
N SER A 225 5.42 38.31 0.43
CA SER A 225 5.81 38.27 1.84
C SER A 225 5.32 37.08 2.69
N TYR A 226 6.01 35.95 2.57
CA TYR A 226 6.58 35.33 3.76
C TYR A 226 8.08 35.12 3.51
N ARG A 227 8.87 35.70 4.40
CA ARG A 227 10.33 35.72 4.36
C ARG A 227 10.84 34.28 4.43
N ALA A 228 11.85 33.99 3.62
CA ALA A 228 12.76 32.90 3.88
C ALA A 228 13.39 33.13 5.26
N THR A 229 13.06 32.27 6.22
CA THR A 229 13.84 32.06 7.44
C THR A 229 13.98 30.56 7.59
N ASP A 230 15.21 30.06 7.42
CA ASP A 230 15.87 28.92 8.07
C ASP A 230 15.11 27.63 8.46
N ASP A 231 13.90 27.36 7.96
CA ASP A 231 13.11 26.17 8.30
C ASP A 231 13.57 24.90 7.55
N CYS A 232 14.49 25.04 6.59
CA CYS A 232 14.99 23.93 5.76
C CYS A 232 15.92 22.99 6.55
N GLU A 233 16.72 23.53 7.48
CA GLU A 233 17.55 22.70 8.36
C GLU A 233 16.72 22.10 9.51
N GLN A 234 15.71 22.81 10.02
CA GLN A 234 14.84 22.31 11.08
C GLN A 234 13.96 21.13 10.64
N LEU A 235 13.46 21.11 9.40
CA LEU A 235 12.63 20.02 8.89
C LEU A 235 13.44 18.74 8.58
N ASP A 236 14.69 18.86 8.14
CA ASP A 236 15.61 17.73 8.01
C ASP A 236 16.05 17.19 9.39
N GLU A 237 16.14 18.07 10.40
CA GLU A 237 16.45 17.70 11.78
C GLU A 237 15.24 17.03 12.48
N GLU A 238 14.01 17.49 12.23
CA GLU A 238 12.76 16.87 12.71
C GLU A 238 12.55 15.48 12.07
N LEU A 239 12.85 15.33 10.77
CA LEU A 239 12.83 14.03 10.11
C LEU A 239 13.91 13.12 10.71
N ARG A 240 15.13 13.63 10.94
CA ARG A 240 16.20 12.89 11.64
C ARG A 240 15.85 12.54 13.08
N GLN A 241 15.15 13.40 13.82
CA GLN A 241 14.70 13.18 15.19
C GLN A 241 13.60 12.13 15.24
N SER A 242 12.57 12.23 14.39
CA SER A 242 11.52 11.22 14.25
C SER A 242 12.11 9.86 13.85
N PHE A 243 13.11 9.84 12.95
CA PHE A 243 13.87 8.62 12.62
C PHE A 243 14.81 8.15 13.74
N GLY A 244 15.31 9.05 14.58
CA GLY A 244 16.14 8.76 15.75
C GLY A 244 15.33 8.12 16.89
N GLU A 245 14.13 8.66 17.14
CA GLU A 245 13.13 8.12 18.04
C GLU A 245 12.67 6.73 17.56
N PHE A 246 12.40 6.57 16.26
CA PHE A 246 12.10 5.27 15.65
C PHE A 246 13.23 4.24 15.81
N LYS A 247 14.50 4.64 15.65
CA LYS A 247 15.65 3.76 15.90
C LYS A 247 15.73 3.32 17.37
N GLU A 248 15.44 4.22 18.29
CA GLU A 248 15.41 3.89 19.72
C GLU A 248 14.21 2.99 20.06
N ASP A 249 13.06 3.16 19.42
CA ASP A 249 11.89 2.29 19.62
C ASP A 249 12.10 0.88 19.03
N VAL A 250 12.71 0.77 17.85
CA VAL A 250 13.14 -0.51 17.27
C VAL A 250 14.24 -1.18 18.10
N ARG A 251 15.15 -0.41 18.72
CA ARG A 251 16.15 -0.93 19.68
C ARG A 251 15.54 -1.33 21.03
N ARG A 252 14.46 -0.67 21.45
CA ARG A 252 13.70 -0.94 22.69
C ARG A 252 12.69 -2.07 22.52
N MET A 253 12.33 -2.43 21.28
CA MET A 253 11.55 -3.63 20.99
C MET A 253 12.29 -4.85 21.55
N LYS A 254 11.75 -5.40 22.63
CA LYS A 254 12.33 -6.57 23.30
C LYS A 254 12.25 -7.77 22.34
N PRO A 255 13.34 -8.53 22.15
CA PRO A 255 13.23 -9.81 21.47
C PRO A 255 12.22 -10.68 22.23
N ALA A 256 11.37 -11.38 21.49
CA ALA A 256 10.24 -12.17 22.01
C ALA A 256 10.60 -13.22 23.08
N ARG A 257 11.89 -13.42 23.38
CA ARG A 257 12.36 -14.20 24.55
C ARG A 257 11.82 -13.68 25.89
N GLN A 258 11.50 -12.39 26.05
CA GLN A 258 10.96 -11.87 27.31
C GLN A 258 9.44 -11.98 27.49
N LEU A 259 8.66 -12.31 26.45
CA LEU A 259 7.23 -12.63 26.58
C LEU A 259 6.97 -14.10 26.98
N VAL A 260 8.01 -14.94 26.96
CA VAL A 260 7.91 -16.38 27.28
C VAL A 260 8.11 -16.67 28.78
N SER A 261 8.46 -15.68 29.62
CA SER A 261 8.69 -15.92 31.05
C SER A 261 7.41 -16.00 31.89
N GLN A 262 6.21 -15.75 31.34
CA GLN A 262 4.96 -15.77 32.10
C GLN A 262 4.02 -16.97 31.81
N THR A 263 4.41 -17.93 30.97
CA THR A 263 3.67 -19.19 30.85
C THR A 263 4.59 -20.40 31.00
N SER A 264 4.82 -20.80 32.25
CA SER A 264 5.48 -22.04 32.61
C SER A 264 4.61 -23.24 32.21
N ARG A 265 4.73 -23.71 30.97
CA ARG A 265 4.43 -25.11 30.59
C ARG A 265 5.56 -25.65 29.72
N LYS A 266 6.13 -26.79 30.13
CA LYS A 266 7.24 -27.50 29.46
C LYS A 266 6.85 -27.81 28.00
N LYS A 267 7.31 -26.98 27.04
CA LYS A 267 7.18 -27.26 25.60
C LYS A 267 8.29 -28.22 25.14
N SER A 268 7.95 -29.12 24.22
CA SER A 268 8.83 -30.18 23.70
C SER A 268 10.05 -29.61 22.93
N PRO A 269 11.14 -30.39 22.77
CA PRO A 269 12.36 -29.95 22.09
C PRO A 269 12.14 -29.52 20.63
N GLU A 270 11.19 -30.15 19.93
CA GLU A 270 10.87 -29.85 18.53
C GLU A 270 10.16 -28.50 18.38
N THR A 271 9.25 -28.17 19.29
CA THR A 271 8.57 -26.86 19.29
C THR A 271 9.56 -25.73 19.55
N LYS A 272 10.55 -25.94 20.44
CA LYS A 272 11.64 -24.97 20.67
C LYS A 272 12.50 -24.76 19.43
N LYS A 273 12.80 -25.82 18.69
CA LYS A 273 13.61 -25.75 17.45
C LYS A 273 12.85 -25.07 16.30
N ARG A 274 11.53 -25.31 16.18
CA ARG A 274 10.66 -24.64 15.18
C ARG A 274 10.49 -23.15 15.49
N MET A 275 10.34 -22.79 16.78
CA MET A 275 10.29 -21.39 17.21
C MET A 275 11.62 -20.66 17.02
N SER A 276 12.76 -21.31 17.27
CA SER A 276 14.09 -20.74 17.01
C SER A 276 14.28 -20.43 15.52
N ARG A 277 13.91 -21.37 14.62
CA ARG A 277 13.98 -21.16 13.17
C ARG A 277 13.08 -20.03 12.67
N LYS A 278 11.88 -19.88 13.25
CA LYS A 278 10.95 -18.77 12.95
C LYS A 278 11.49 -17.41 13.42
N ALA A 279 12.24 -17.39 14.52
CA ALA A 279 12.88 -16.18 15.03
C ALA A 279 14.10 -15.77 14.20
N ASP A 280 14.93 -16.73 13.79
CA ASP A 280 16.08 -16.48 12.91
C ASP A 280 15.62 -15.98 11.53
N SER A 281 14.57 -16.57 10.93
CA SER A 281 14.02 -16.08 9.66
C SER A 281 13.43 -14.68 9.76
N ARG A 282 12.85 -14.32 10.91
CA ARG A 282 12.30 -12.98 11.15
C ARG A 282 13.41 -11.94 11.32
N GLN A 283 14.52 -12.29 11.96
CA GLN A 283 15.69 -11.41 12.06
C GLN A 283 16.35 -11.21 10.70
N GLU A 284 16.51 -12.27 9.91
CA GLU A 284 17.04 -12.19 8.54
C GLU A 284 16.18 -11.28 7.64
N LEU A 285 14.85 -11.34 7.78
CA LEU A 285 13.92 -10.45 7.04
C LEU A 285 14.03 -8.99 7.48
N VAL A 286 14.17 -8.73 8.78
CA VAL A 286 14.42 -7.38 9.31
C VAL A 286 15.76 -6.84 8.81
N ASP A 287 16.79 -7.69 8.76
CA ASP A 287 18.11 -7.32 8.26
C ASP A 287 18.09 -7.07 6.74
N GLU A 288 17.33 -7.85 5.97
CA GLU A 288 17.08 -7.59 4.54
C GLU A 288 16.35 -6.26 4.31
N MET A 289 15.32 -5.96 5.12
CA MET A 289 14.62 -4.67 5.09
C MET A 289 15.56 -3.50 5.39
N ASN A 290 16.37 -3.63 6.44
CA ASN A 290 17.38 -2.63 6.82
C ASN A 290 18.45 -2.44 5.72
N ALA A 291 18.85 -3.52 5.04
CA ALA A 291 19.77 -3.46 3.92
C ALA A 291 19.13 -2.86 2.65
N CYS A 292 17.84 -3.08 2.41
CA CYS A 292 17.10 -2.45 1.33
C CYS A 292 16.93 -0.94 1.59
N PHE A 293 16.66 -0.58 2.84
CA PHE A 293 16.57 0.80 3.32
C PHE A 293 17.90 1.56 3.24
N SER A 294 19.01 0.93 3.64
CA SER A 294 20.35 1.51 3.56
C SER A 294 20.76 1.84 2.11
N ARG A 295 20.38 0.98 1.15
CA ARG A 295 20.59 1.21 -0.29
C ARG A 295 19.74 2.35 -0.85
N ALA A 296 18.51 2.51 -0.36
CA ALA A 296 17.65 3.63 -0.71
C ALA A 296 18.21 4.97 -0.16
N LEU A 297 18.71 4.98 1.08
CA LEU A 297 19.37 6.13 1.70
C LEU A 297 20.69 6.52 1.00
N GLU A 298 21.50 5.56 0.58
CA GLU A 298 22.74 5.84 -0.17
C GLU A 298 22.45 6.42 -1.55
N SER A 299 21.34 6.04 -2.16
CA SER A 299 20.89 6.60 -3.43
C SER A 299 20.34 8.02 -3.28
N LEU A 300 19.72 8.34 -2.13
CA LEU A 300 19.25 9.69 -1.79
C LEU A 300 20.39 10.65 -1.42
N LYS A 301 21.49 10.16 -0.82
CA LYS A 301 22.69 10.97 -0.49
C LYS A 301 23.59 11.29 -1.69
N LYS A 302 23.38 10.63 -2.83
CA LYS A 302 24.14 10.82 -4.08
C LYS A 302 23.40 11.71 -5.10
N MET A 303 22.23 12.23 -4.75
CA MET A 303 21.41 13.18 -5.52
C MET A 303 21.43 14.55 -4.86
#